data_AF-A0A1G0MUN9-F1
#
_entry.id   AF-A0A1G0MUN9-F1
#
_cell.length_a   1.000
_cell.length_b   1.000
_cell.length_c   1.000
_cell.angle_alpha   90.00
_cell.angle_beta   90.00
_cell.angle_gamma   90.00
#
_symmetry.space_group_name_H-M   'P 1'
#
loop_
_entity.id
_entity.type
_entity.pdbx_description
1 polymer ?
#
loop_
_entity_poly.entity_id
_entity_poly.type
_entity_poly.pdbx_seq_one_letter_code
_entity_poly.pdbx_strand_id
1 'polypeptide(L)'
;MMKHVRLILTVFVLSASFVMAVVFQTFAAGPLVSKPGNKHNLSAANTGVTYRARSLADDPANVRGQEICIFCHTPHNANVEGGAPLWNRKFNTLTFQRYSGSTLFVIKNNSNANYGTAGQRNFQPDGSSKLCLSCHDGVSSLGAVKNGSPIAMVSDVITGFASFNPADAANKMRYGHHPISFVYDGSVASAINLVKGADSYKFPPSLPAVKLDRQGKMQCTTCHNAHQNQSDDNTFYPSPNDTRKVAPFWVYGAGGAATASDDQQSVCTACHPMDAGAVPPLVTPGLWP
;
A
#
# COMPACT_ATOMS: atom_id res chain seq x y z
N MET A 1 -23.48 39.96 43.18
CA MET A 1 -24.14 38.80 42.55
C MET A 1 -23.82 38.65 41.06
N MET A 2 -24.01 39.69 40.23
CA MET A 2 -23.80 39.61 38.76
C MET A 2 -22.35 39.31 38.30
N LYS A 3 -21.33 39.73 39.06
CA LYS A 3 -19.91 39.46 38.72
C LYS A 3 -19.53 37.98 38.88
N HIS A 4 -20.07 37.30 39.88
CA HIS A 4 -19.78 35.88 40.12
C HIS A 4 -20.48 34.97 39.10
N VAL A 5 -21.69 35.34 38.67
CA VAL A 5 -22.42 34.62 37.60
C VAL A 5 -21.67 34.69 36.27
N ARG A 6 -21.10 35.86 35.91
CA ARG A 6 -20.29 36.02 34.69
C ARG A 6 -19.01 35.17 34.72
N LEU A 7 -18.32 35.11 35.85
CA LEU A 7 -17.10 34.30 36.00
C LEU A 7 -17.40 32.80 35.84
N ILE A 8 -18.47 32.30 36.47
CA ILE A 8 -18.88 30.89 36.38
C ILE A 8 -19.28 30.52 34.96
N LEU A 9 -20.03 31.38 34.27
CA LEU A 9 -20.43 31.14 32.87
C LEU A 9 -19.22 31.08 31.93
N THR A 10 -18.22 31.94 32.14
CA THR A 10 -17.02 32.00 31.30
C THR A 10 -16.14 30.77 31.49
N VAL A 11 -16.00 30.30 32.74
CA VAL A 11 -15.27 29.05 33.06
C VAL A 11 -15.98 27.84 32.44
N PHE A 12 -17.31 27.76 32.54
CA PHE A 12 -18.09 26.66 31.96
C PHE A 12 -17.99 26.59 30.43
N VAL A 13 -18.03 27.75 29.74
CA VAL A 13 -17.86 27.83 28.29
C VAL A 13 -16.44 27.43 27.87
N LEU A 14 -15.40 27.90 28.57
CA LEU A 14 -14.01 27.53 28.29
C LEU A 14 -13.76 26.03 28.53
N SER A 15 -14.33 25.44 29.59
CA SER A 15 -14.24 24.00 29.84
C SER A 15 -15.01 23.17 28.82
N ALA A 16 -16.19 23.62 28.38
CA ALA A 16 -16.97 22.95 27.33
C ALA A 16 -16.25 23.02 25.98
N SER A 17 -15.63 24.15 25.63
CA SER A 17 -14.80 24.30 24.43
C SER A 17 -13.52 23.44 24.49
N PHE A 18 -12.90 23.30 25.66
CA PHE A 18 -11.76 22.40 25.85
C PHE A 18 -12.16 20.93 25.72
N VAL A 19 -13.29 20.52 26.30
CA VAL A 19 -13.82 19.14 26.14
C VAL A 19 -14.24 18.87 24.69
N MET A 20 -14.83 19.85 23.99
CA MET A 20 -15.16 19.70 22.56
C MET A 20 -13.90 19.62 21.68
N ALA A 21 -12.84 20.35 22.01
CA ALA A 21 -11.55 20.26 21.32
C ALA A 21 -10.82 18.92 21.57
N VAL A 22 -11.03 18.29 22.74
CA VAL A 22 -10.48 16.97 23.06
C VAL A 22 -11.26 15.83 22.40
N VAL A 23 -12.57 15.99 22.16
CA VAL A 23 -13.40 15.01 21.44
C VAL A 23 -13.19 15.07 19.91
N PHE A 24 -12.61 16.15 19.38
CA PHE A 24 -12.11 16.24 18.00
C PHE A 24 -10.67 15.71 17.84
N GLN A 25 -10.24 14.74 18.67
CA GLN A 25 -9.17 13.85 18.23
C GLN A 25 -9.69 12.98 17.10
N THR A 26 -9.62 13.58 15.91
CA THR A 26 -9.41 12.96 14.61
C THR A 26 -8.91 11.52 14.77
N PHE A 27 -9.66 10.56 14.23
CA PHE A 27 -9.23 9.19 13.99
C PHE A 27 -7.76 9.21 13.57
N ALA A 28 -6.87 8.79 14.47
CA ALA A 28 -5.45 9.03 14.32
C ALA A 28 -4.94 8.20 13.15
N ALA A 29 -4.54 8.86 12.06
CA ALA A 29 -3.77 8.21 11.04
C ALA A 29 -2.57 7.52 11.71
N GLY A 30 -2.37 6.23 11.43
CA GLY A 30 -1.28 5.45 12.04
C GLY A 30 0.12 6.01 11.77
N PRO A 31 1.18 5.30 12.23
CA PRO A 31 2.51 5.89 12.33
C PRO A 31 3.09 6.27 10.96
N LEU A 32 3.63 7.50 10.88
CA LEU A 32 4.51 7.92 9.79
C LEU A 32 5.76 7.02 9.75
N VAL A 33 6.43 6.93 8.60
CA VAL A 33 7.67 6.16 8.45
C VAL A 33 8.78 6.60 9.41
N SER A 34 8.75 7.85 9.88
CA SER A 34 9.70 8.36 10.88
C SER A 34 9.42 7.86 12.30
N LYS A 35 8.30 7.18 12.54
CA LYS A 35 7.87 6.74 13.87
C LYS A 35 8.07 5.23 14.05
N PRO A 36 8.37 4.76 15.28
CA PRO A 36 8.35 3.34 15.60
C PRO A 36 6.97 2.72 15.30
N GLY A 37 6.96 1.42 14.96
CA GLY A 37 5.75 0.67 14.61
C GLY A 37 5.37 0.74 13.12
N ASN A 38 5.86 1.72 12.36
CA ASN A 38 5.70 1.70 10.90
C ASN A 38 6.58 0.59 10.30
N LYS A 39 6.01 -0.34 9.54
CA LYS A 39 6.74 -1.51 9.00
C LYS A 39 7.76 -1.17 7.90
N HIS A 40 7.70 0.02 7.30
CA HIS A 40 8.74 0.51 6.37
C HIS A 40 9.83 1.32 7.06
N ASN A 41 9.73 1.54 8.38
CA ASN A 41 10.85 2.03 9.16
C ASN A 41 11.78 0.86 9.49
N LEU A 42 12.74 0.60 8.61
CA LEU A 42 13.73 -0.49 8.75
C LEU A 42 14.91 -0.09 9.65
N SER A 43 14.93 1.13 10.20
CA SER A 43 16.03 1.55 11.07
C SER A 43 16.11 0.70 12.33
N ALA A 44 17.31 0.55 12.88
CA ALA A 44 17.55 -0.26 14.07
C ALA A 44 16.77 0.22 15.30
N ALA A 45 16.39 1.49 15.35
CA ALA A 45 15.59 2.08 16.42
C ALA A 45 14.15 1.54 16.46
N ASN A 46 13.64 0.98 15.37
CA ASN A 46 12.28 0.45 15.29
C ASN A 46 12.18 -0.97 15.83
N THR A 47 12.32 -1.14 17.14
CA THR A 47 12.33 -2.47 17.79
C THR A 47 10.98 -3.19 17.77
N GLY A 48 9.89 -2.50 17.42
CA GLY A 48 8.52 -3.03 17.35
C GLY A 48 8.17 -3.78 16.06
N VAL A 49 9.10 -3.94 15.12
CA VAL A 49 8.87 -4.64 13.85
C VAL A 49 9.85 -5.80 13.63
N THR A 50 9.42 -6.77 12.82
CA THR A 50 10.20 -7.97 12.47
C THR A 50 11.43 -7.64 11.63
N TYR A 51 11.27 -6.78 10.62
CA TYR A 51 12.32 -6.44 9.67
C TYR A 51 12.92 -5.09 10.00
N ARG A 52 14.14 -5.10 10.54
CA ARG A 52 14.91 -3.91 10.93
C ARG A 52 16.41 -4.18 10.88
N ALA A 53 17.19 -3.12 10.82
CA ALA A 53 18.64 -3.17 10.93
C ALA A 53 19.09 -3.61 12.34
N ARG A 54 20.27 -4.22 12.42
CA ARG A 54 20.94 -4.53 13.69
C ARG A 54 21.34 -3.25 14.41
N SER A 55 21.25 -3.25 15.73
CA SER A 55 21.60 -2.09 16.56
C SER A 55 23.12 -1.88 16.60
N LEU A 56 23.57 -0.69 16.97
CA LEU A 56 25.01 -0.43 17.19
C LEU A 56 25.57 -1.17 18.41
N ALA A 57 24.71 -1.64 19.32
CA ALA A 57 25.14 -2.50 20.42
C ALA A 57 25.53 -3.90 19.92
N ASP A 58 24.82 -4.41 18.91
CA ASP A 58 25.07 -5.74 18.31
C ASP A 58 26.09 -5.69 17.17
N ASP A 59 26.14 -4.55 16.46
CA ASP A 59 27.02 -4.32 15.31
C ASP A 59 27.44 -2.84 15.25
N PRO A 60 28.57 -2.46 15.91
CA PRO A 60 29.05 -1.08 15.94
C PRO A 60 29.38 -0.49 14.55
N ALA A 61 29.61 -1.33 13.54
CA ALA A 61 29.88 -0.87 12.17
C ALA A 61 28.59 -0.51 11.40
N ASN A 62 27.41 -0.91 11.90
CA ASN A 62 26.12 -0.72 11.23
C ASN A 62 25.52 0.69 11.41
N VAL A 63 26.36 1.74 11.35
CA VAL A 63 25.96 3.16 11.53
C VAL A 63 24.83 3.55 10.58
N ARG A 64 24.88 3.08 9.34
CA ARG A 64 23.87 3.33 8.31
C ARG A 64 22.52 2.68 8.62
N GLY A 65 22.51 1.62 9.41
CA GLY A 65 21.29 0.98 9.91
C GLY A 65 20.45 1.87 10.82
N GLN A 66 20.97 3.03 11.25
CA GLN A 66 20.20 4.02 12.03
C GLN A 66 19.35 4.94 11.13
N GLU A 67 19.66 5.05 9.84
CA GLU A 67 18.95 5.93 8.92
C GLU A 67 17.63 5.31 8.46
N ILE A 68 16.55 6.08 8.46
CA ILE A 68 15.21 5.57 8.14
C ILE A 68 15.03 5.41 6.62
N CYS A 69 15.45 6.41 5.85
CA CYS A 69 15.15 6.47 4.42
C CYS A 69 16.14 5.70 3.55
N ILE A 70 17.32 5.34 4.06
CA ILE A 70 18.43 4.84 3.25
C ILE A 70 18.14 3.50 2.55
N PHE A 71 17.24 2.70 3.11
CA PHE A 71 16.80 1.41 2.53
C PHE A 71 16.04 1.59 1.20
N CYS A 72 15.42 2.76 1.03
CA CYS A 72 14.55 3.09 -0.10
C CYS A 72 15.14 4.22 -0.96
N HIS A 73 15.79 5.21 -0.33
CA HIS A 73 16.20 6.45 -0.95
C HIS A 73 17.70 6.71 -0.86
N THR A 74 18.22 7.35 -1.90
CA THR A 74 19.61 7.79 -2.01
C THR A 74 19.67 9.15 -2.73
N PRO A 75 20.40 10.13 -2.18
CA PRO A 75 20.43 11.48 -2.74
C PRO A 75 21.16 11.56 -4.10
N HIS A 76 22.06 10.62 -4.37
CA HIS A 76 22.87 10.59 -5.60
C HIS A 76 22.84 9.20 -6.22
N ASN A 77 23.02 9.13 -7.54
CA ASN A 77 23.08 7.87 -8.29
C ASN A 77 21.87 6.96 -8.01
N ALA A 78 20.68 7.54 -7.97
CA ALA A 78 19.44 6.81 -7.81
C ALA A 78 19.23 5.80 -8.95
N ASN A 79 18.57 4.69 -8.63
CA ASN A 79 17.93 3.88 -9.65
C ASN A 79 16.65 4.60 -10.10
N VAL A 80 16.59 5.01 -11.36
CA VAL A 80 15.43 5.74 -11.91
C VAL A 80 14.47 4.82 -12.68
N GLU A 81 14.77 3.53 -12.76
CA GLU A 81 13.83 2.54 -13.30
C GLU A 81 12.55 2.50 -12.44
N GLY A 82 11.40 2.22 -13.08
CA GLY A 82 10.08 2.27 -12.43
C GLY A 82 9.55 3.69 -12.18
N GLY A 83 10.30 4.72 -12.56
CA GLY A 83 9.87 6.11 -12.43
C GLY A 83 10.01 6.70 -11.03
N ALA A 84 10.77 6.06 -10.15
CA ALA A 84 11.03 6.55 -8.82
C ALA A 84 12.19 7.55 -8.78
N PRO A 85 11.98 8.76 -8.26
CA PRO A 85 13.08 9.61 -7.89
C PRO A 85 13.79 9.00 -6.68
N LEU A 86 15.13 9.07 -6.69
CA LEU A 86 15.97 8.73 -5.54
C LEU A 86 15.99 7.25 -5.11
N TRP A 87 15.54 6.27 -5.90
CA TRP A 87 15.47 4.87 -5.42
C TRP A 87 16.86 4.26 -5.15
N ASN A 88 17.06 3.67 -3.97
CA ASN A 88 18.32 3.09 -3.53
C ASN A 88 18.33 1.56 -3.56
N ARG A 89 17.59 0.93 -4.47
CA ARG A 89 17.62 -0.53 -4.63
C ARG A 89 17.78 -0.92 -6.09
N LYS A 90 18.31 -2.12 -6.29
CA LYS A 90 18.29 -2.79 -7.60
C LYS A 90 16.93 -3.47 -7.75
N PHE A 91 16.41 -3.48 -8.98
CA PHE A 91 15.25 -4.30 -9.31
C PHE A 91 15.71 -5.71 -9.60
N ASN A 92 14.97 -6.70 -9.11
CA ASN A 92 15.20 -8.10 -9.46
C ASN A 92 14.79 -8.35 -10.93
N THR A 93 15.24 -9.46 -11.49
CA THR A 93 14.82 -9.93 -12.82
C THR A 93 13.75 -11.01 -12.72
N LEU A 94 13.05 -11.10 -11.58
CA LEU A 94 12.07 -12.14 -11.36
C LEU A 94 10.83 -11.90 -12.23
N THR A 95 10.26 -13.01 -12.67
CA THR A 95 9.02 -13.03 -13.44
C THR A 95 7.87 -13.30 -12.48
N PHE A 96 7.09 -12.28 -12.18
CA PHE A 96 5.89 -12.46 -11.37
C PHE A 96 4.74 -12.97 -12.22
N GLN A 97 4.01 -13.93 -11.65
CA GLN A 97 2.89 -14.54 -12.34
C GLN A 97 1.67 -13.62 -12.24
N ARG A 98 0.96 -13.46 -13.36
CA ARG A 98 -0.16 -12.52 -13.49
C ARG A 98 -1.47 -13.16 -13.05
N TYR A 99 -2.42 -12.34 -12.61
CA TYR A 99 -3.79 -12.77 -12.33
C TYR A 99 -4.43 -13.53 -13.48
N SER A 100 -5.31 -14.48 -13.17
CA SER A 100 -6.11 -15.23 -14.13
C SER A 100 -7.60 -14.98 -13.92
N GLY A 101 -8.34 -14.66 -14.98
CA GLY A 101 -9.78 -14.36 -14.95
C GLY A 101 -10.24 -13.81 -16.31
N SER A 102 -11.56 -13.78 -16.56
CA SER A 102 -12.15 -13.29 -17.82
C SER A 102 -11.98 -11.78 -18.00
N THR A 103 -12.23 -10.98 -16.96
CA THR A 103 -11.95 -9.52 -16.94
C THR A 103 -10.45 -9.22 -17.08
N LEU A 104 -9.62 -10.05 -16.46
CA LEU A 104 -8.16 -9.95 -16.54
C LEU A 104 -7.62 -10.40 -17.90
N PHE A 105 -8.32 -11.30 -18.59
CA PHE A 105 -8.05 -11.62 -19.97
C PHE A 105 -8.28 -10.40 -20.86
N VAL A 106 -9.31 -9.58 -20.60
CA VAL A 106 -9.50 -8.30 -21.32
C VAL A 106 -8.29 -7.38 -21.10
N ILE A 107 -7.89 -7.14 -19.86
CA ILE A 107 -6.73 -6.27 -19.55
C ILE A 107 -5.45 -6.78 -20.23
N LYS A 108 -5.23 -8.10 -20.24
CA LYS A 108 -4.04 -8.71 -20.87
C LYS A 108 -4.00 -8.58 -22.38
N ASN A 109 -5.16 -8.55 -23.03
CA ASN A 109 -5.29 -8.58 -24.49
C ASN A 109 -5.79 -7.24 -25.06
N ASN A 110 -5.97 -6.22 -24.23
CA ASN A 110 -6.32 -4.87 -24.65
C ASN A 110 -5.04 -4.03 -24.80
N SER A 111 -4.77 -3.53 -26.02
CA SER A 111 -3.61 -2.69 -26.31
C SER A 111 -3.59 -1.39 -25.48
N ASN A 112 -4.75 -0.83 -25.18
CA ASN A 112 -4.87 0.41 -24.42
C ASN A 112 -4.53 0.19 -22.94
N ALA A 113 -4.77 -1.02 -22.41
CA ALA A 113 -4.37 -1.38 -21.06
C ALA A 113 -2.85 -1.42 -20.87
N ASN A 114 -2.08 -1.47 -21.97
CA ASN A 114 -0.62 -1.46 -21.98
C ASN A 114 -0.03 -2.36 -20.88
N TYR A 115 -0.59 -3.57 -20.77
CA TYR A 115 -0.30 -4.50 -19.68
C TYR A 115 1.04 -5.23 -19.87
N GLY A 116 1.84 -4.84 -20.86
CA GLY A 116 3.13 -5.44 -21.17
C GLY A 116 3.01 -6.84 -21.80
N THR A 117 3.90 -7.12 -22.75
CA THR A 117 4.02 -8.44 -23.40
C THR A 117 5.19 -9.21 -22.79
N ALA A 118 5.06 -10.53 -22.64
CA ALA A 118 6.15 -11.38 -22.18
C ALA A 118 7.41 -11.17 -23.04
N GLY A 119 8.58 -10.98 -22.40
CA GLY A 119 9.86 -10.74 -23.09
C GLY A 119 10.27 -9.26 -23.26
N GLN A 120 9.44 -8.30 -22.86
CA GLN A 120 9.84 -6.87 -22.84
C GLN A 120 10.59 -6.50 -21.54
N ARG A 121 11.52 -5.53 -21.58
CA ARG A 121 12.23 -5.04 -20.39
C ARG A 121 11.31 -4.43 -19.31
N ASN A 122 10.06 -4.12 -19.67
CA ASN A 122 8.97 -3.71 -18.77
C ASN A 122 8.05 -4.89 -18.42
N PHE A 123 8.62 -6.08 -18.26
CA PHE A 123 7.87 -7.25 -17.81
C PHE A 123 7.25 -6.98 -16.43
N GLN A 124 5.99 -7.35 -16.29
CA GLN A 124 5.16 -6.97 -15.15
C GLN A 124 5.53 -7.65 -13.84
N PRO A 125 5.29 -6.99 -12.69
CA PRO A 125 4.81 -5.61 -12.53
C PRO A 125 5.80 -4.53 -12.95
N ASP A 126 5.28 -3.39 -13.42
CA ASP A 126 6.04 -2.22 -13.87
C ASP A 126 5.73 -0.97 -13.04
N GLY A 127 6.27 0.18 -13.47
CA GLY A 127 6.02 1.47 -12.82
C GLY A 127 6.40 1.47 -11.33
N SER A 128 5.59 2.15 -10.53
CA SER A 128 5.84 2.30 -9.09
C SER A 128 5.68 0.99 -8.30
N SER A 129 4.98 -0.02 -8.84
CA SER A 129 4.86 -1.32 -8.17
C SER A 129 6.18 -2.08 -8.10
N LYS A 130 7.10 -1.85 -9.05
CA LYS A 130 8.47 -2.40 -8.99
C LYS A 130 9.22 -1.99 -7.72
N LEU A 131 8.91 -0.81 -7.17
CA LEU A 131 9.54 -0.31 -5.94
C LEU A 131 9.21 -1.23 -4.77
N CYS A 132 7.92 -1.50 -4.58
CA CYS A 132 7.44 -2.43 -3.55
C CYS A 132 8.07 -3.81 -3.74
N LEU A 133 8.04 -4.33 -4.98
CA LEU A 133 8.53 -5.66 -5.28
C LEU A 133 10.06 -5.80 -5.19
N SER A 134 10.82 -4.71 -5.21
CA SER A 134 12.27 -4.79 -4.92
C SER A 134 12.60 -5.14 -3.47
N CYS A 135 11.60 -5.16 -2.58
CA CYS A 135 11.70 -5.67 -1.20
C CYS A 135 10.78 -6.88 -0.97
N HIS A 136 9.58 -6.83 -1.55
CA HIS A 136 8.51 -7.79 -1.31
C HIS A 136 8.55 -9.02 -2.23
N ASP A 137 9.57 -9.15 -3.07
CA ASP A 137 9.77 -10.32 -3.95
C ASP A 137 10.11 -11.62 -3.22
N GLY A 138 10.33 -11.58 -1.91
CA GLY A 138 10.67 -12.74 -1.11
C GLY A 138 12.04 -13.37 -1.40
N VAL A 139 12.92 -12.67 -2.10
CA VAL A 139 14.29 -13.14 -2.39
C VAL A 139 15.35 -12.06 -2.17
N SER A 140 15.01 -10.78 -2.36
CA SER A 140 15.94 -9.68 -2.21
C SER A 140 16.21 -9.38 -0.75
N SER A 141 17.49 -9.28 -0.42
CA SER A 141 17.95 -8.78 0.88
C SER A 141 17.47 -7.34 1.10
N LEU A 142 16.87 -7.07 2.26
CA LEU A 142 16.40 -5.75 2.67
C LEU A 142 17.58 -4.81 2.93
N GLY A 143 18.68 -5.34 3.45
CA GLY A 143 19.94 -4.62 3.63
C GLY A 143 20.69 -4.28 2.33
N ALA A 144 20.33 -4.92 1.21
CA ALA A 144 20.97 -4.70 -0.09
C ALA A 144 20.52 -3.39 -0.74
N VAL A 145 21.19 -2.30 -0.36
CA VAL A 145 21.05 -0.99 -0.98
C VAL A 145 21.94 -0.86 -2.22
N LYS A 146 21.53 -0.02 -3.17
CA LYS A 146 22.27 0.24 -4.42
C LYS A 146 23.57 1.01 -4.14
N ASN A 147 23.49 2.04 -3.30
CA ASN A 147 24.61 2.91 -2.99
C ASN A 147 25.06 2.70 -1.54
N GLY A 148 26.36 2.47 -1.37
CA GLY A 148 27.02 2.13 -0.10
C GLY A 148 27.01 0.63 0.21
N SER A 149 27.71 0.24 1.27
CA SER A 149 27.81 -1.16 1.72
C SER A 149 26.45 -1.74 2.12
N PRO A 150 26.26 -3.07 2.09
CA PRO A 150 25.05 -3.69 2.65
C PRO A 150 24.83 -3.29 4.11
N ILE A 151 23.57 -3.07 4.49
CA ILE A 151 23.16 -2.76 5.86
C ILE A 151 22.84 -4.07 6.57
N ALA A 152 23.41 -4.29 7.75
CA ALA A 152 23.17 -5.53 8.49
C ALA A 152 21.75 -5.54 9.08
N MET A 153 20.99 -6.60 8.79
CA MET A 153 19.59 -6.77 9.22
C MET A 153 19.45 -7.83 10.32
N VAL A 154 18.41 -7.67 11.15
CA VAL A 154 17.96 -8.71 12.10
C VAL A 154 17.28 -9.85 11.33
N SER A 155 16.40 -9.47 10.39
CA SER A 155 15.75 -10.35 9.43
C SER A 155 15.82 -9.68 8.06
N ASP A 156 16.31 -10.40 7.06
CA ASP A 156 16.81 -9.77 5.83
C ASP A 156 15.96 -10.02 4.59
N VAL A 157 15.05 -11.01 4.59
CA VAL A 157 14.18 -11.29 3.44
C VAL A 157 12.74 -11.38 3.90
N ILE A 158 11.83 -10.73 3.17
CA ILE A 158 10.40 -10.74 3.50
C ILE A 158 9.80 -12.12 3.21
N THR A 159 9.16 -12.70 4.22
CA THR A 159 8.51 -14.01 4.15
C THR A 159 7.06 -13.92 4.61
N GLY A 160 6.33 -15.03 4.49
CA GLY A 160 4.94 -15.12 4.95
C GLY A 160 4.02 -14.16 4.21
N PHE A 161 3.11 -13.50 4.94
CA PHE A 161 1.99 -12.80 4.31
C PHE A 161 2.36 -11.58 3.45
N ALA A 162 3.50 -10.94 3.72
CA ALA A 162 3.94 -9.77 2.97
C ALA A 162 4.80 -10.13 1.75
N SER A 163 5.12 -11.41 1.54
CA SER A 163 5.95 -11.87 0.43
C SER A 163 5.12 -12.15 -0.83
N PHE A 164 5.65 -11.74 -1.98
CA PHE A 164 5.13 -11.99 -3.33
C PHE A 164 6.07 -12.90 -4.12
N ASN A 165 6.76 -13.82 -3.43
CA ASN A 165 7.75 -14.69 -4.05
C ASN A 165 7.16 -15.42 -5.27
N PRO A 166 7.73 -15.22 -6.48
CA PRO A 166 7.20 -15.83 -7.68
C PRO A 166 7.43 -17.33 -7.78
N ALA A 167 8.34 -17.89 -6.99
CA ALA A 167 8.52 -19.34 -6.84
C ALA A 167 7.49 -19.96 -5.89
N ASP A 168 6.76 -19.17 -5.10
CA ASP A 168 5.68 -19.68 -4.27
C ASP A 168 4.51 -20.11 -5.17
N ALA A 169 4.09 -21.37 -5.08
CA ALA A 169 2.89 -21.85 -5.76
C ALA A 169 1.64 -21.06 -5.30
N ALA A 170 1.69 -20.52 -4.09
CA ALA A 170 0.72 -19.61 -3.52
C ALA A 170 1.01 -18.11 -3.81
N ASN A 171 1.79 -17.79 -4.86
CA ASN A 171 2.16 -16.42 -5.20
C ASN A 171 0.94 -15.51 -5.30
N LYS A 172 0.94 -14.52 -4.40
CA LYS A 172 -0.15 -13.55 -4.23
C LYS A 172 -0.34 -12.63 -5.42
N MET A 173 0.67 -12.43 -6.26
CA MET A 173 0.51 -11.66 -7.51
C MET A 173 -0.59 -12.22 -8.43
N ARG A 174 -0.99 -13.48 -8.24
CA ARG A 174 -2.09 -14.10 -8.98
C ARG A 174 -3.46 -13.87 -8.38
N TYR A 175 -3.57 -13.59 -7.08
CA TYR A 175 -4.86 -13.55 -6.36
C TYR A 175 -4.78 -12.80 -5.03
N GLY A 176 -5.93 -12.33 -4.55
CA GLY A 176 -6.06 -11.71 -3.23
C GLY A 176 -5.70 -10.21 -3.16
N HIS A 177 -5.38 -9.57 -4.29
CA HIS A 177 -5.30 -8.11 -4.38
C HIS A 177 -5.78 -7.61 -5.74
N HIS A 178 -6.00 -6.30 -5.86
CA HIS A 178 -6.51 -5.69 -7.09
C HIS A 178 -5.41 -5.71 -8.18
N PRO A 179 -5.76 -5.99 -9.45
CA PRO A 179 -4.85 -5.89 -10.58
C PRO A 179 -4.05 -4.59 -10.61
N ILE A 180 -2.76 -4.70 -10.93
CA ILE A 180 -1.81 -3.58 -11.00
C ILE A 180 -1.01 -3.65 -12.29
N SER A 181 -0.41 -2.53 -12.66
CA SER A 181 0.46 -2.29 -13.80
C SER A 181 -0.22 -2.25 -15.17
N PHE A 182 -1.53 -1.99 -15.20
CA PHE A 182 -2.27 -1.70 -16.43
C PHE A 182 -2.76 -0.25 -16.43
N VAL A 183 -2.79 0.36 -17.61
CA VAL A 183 -3.47 1.64 -17.82
C VAL A 183 -4.95 1.41 -17.57
N TYR A 184 -5.55 2.25 -16.74
CA TYR A 184 -6.99 2.27 -16.55
C TYR A 184 -7.51 3.59 -17.11
N ASP A 185 -8.15 3.51 -18.28
CA ASP A 185 -8.81 4.62 -18.96
C ASP A 185 -10.22 4.22 -19.45
N GLY A 186 -10.97 5.18 -19.98
CA GLY A 186 -12.34 4.97 -20.48
C GLY A 186 -12.46 3.75 -21.38
N SER A 187 -11.49 3.54 -22.25
CA SER A 187 -11.49 2.44 -23.22
C SER A 187 -11.29 1.08 -22.56
N VAL A 188 -10.42 1.00 -21.55
CA VAL A 188 -10.17 -0.22 -20.80
C VAL A 188 -11.39 -0.57 -19.94
N ALA A 189 -12.01 0.40 -19.28
CA ALA A 189 -13.24 0.16 -18.51
C ALA A 189 -14.39 -0.31 -19.42
N SER A 190 -14.59 0.33 -20.58
CA SER A 190 -15.57 -0.12 -21.57
C SER A 190 -15.31 -1.55 -22.04
N ALA A 191 -14.06 -1.91 -22.31
CA ALA A 191 -13.72 -3.27 -22.73
C ALA A 191 -14.01 -4.31 -21.64
N ILE A 192 -13.76 -3.98 -20.36
CA ILE A 192 -14.10 -4.85 -19.23
C ILE A 192 -15.63 -5.02 -19.14
N ASN A 193 -16.39 -3.93 -19.26
CA ASN A 193 -17.86 -3.96 -19.20
C ASN A 193 -18.49 -4.84 -20.29
N LEU A 194 -17.88 -4.94 -21.48
CA LEU A 194 -18.35 -5.84 -22.54
C LEU A 194 -18.32 -7.32 -22.14
N VAL A 195 -17.36 -7.72 -21.31
CA VAL A 195 -17.22 -9.12 -20.86
C VAL A 195 -18.02 -9.37 -19.57
N LYS A 196 -18.23 -8.34 -18.77
CA LYS A 196 -18.92 -8.40 -17.48
C LYS A 196 -20.44 -8.31 -17.57
N GLY A 197 -20.99 -7.75 -18.63
CA GLY A 197 -22.43 -7.66 -18.83
C GLY A 197 -23.08 -6.53 -18.01
N ALA A 198 -23.95 -6.88 -17.06
CA ALA A 198 -24.76 -5.90 -16.31
C ALA A 198 -23.97 -5.08 -15.27
N ASP A 199 -22.77 -5.53 -14.89
CA ASP A 199 -21.88 -4.80 -13.99
C ASP A 199 -21.20 -3.64 -14.72
N SER A 200 -21.27 -2.44 -14.15
CA SER A 200 -20.56 -1.27 -14.69
C SER A 200 -19.32 -0.93 -13.87
N TYR A 201 -18.16 -1.27 -14.42
CA TYR A 201 -16.89 -0.68 -14.02
C TYR A 201 -16.90 0.78 -14.41
N LYS A 202 -16.57 1.64 -13.45
CA LYS A 202 -16.53 3.09 -13.59
C LYS A 202 -15.13 3.58 -13.32
N PHE A 203 -14.82 4.72 -13.92
CA PHE A 203 -13.76 5.56 -13.38
C PHE A 203 -14.18 6.05 -12.01
N PRO A 204 -13.27 6.09 -11.02
CA PRO A 204 -13.53 6.89 -9.85
C PRO A 204 -13.92 8.30 -10.35
N PRO A 205 -15.09 8.84 -9.98
CA PRO A 205 -15.52 10.15 -10.47
C PRO A 205 -14.47 11.20 -10.11
N SER A 206 -14.38 12.23 -10.96
CA SER A 206 -13.38 13.30 -10.95
C SER A 206 -12.89 13.74 -9.54
N LEU A 207 -11.68 13.26 -9.17
CA LEU A 207 -10.74 13.68 -8.07
C LEU A 207 -11.18 13.38 -6.61
N PRO A 208 -10.30 13.09 -5.61
CA PRO A 208 -8.86 12.77 -5.55
C PRO A 208 -8.53 11.40 -4.87
N ALA A 209 -9.53 10.55 -4.62
CA ALA A 209 -9.41 9.41 -3.70
C ALA A 209 -8.76 8.14 -4.28
N VAL A 210 -8.52 8.04 -5.59
CA VAL A 210 -7.77 6.92 -6.18
C VAL A 210 -6.89 7.51 -7.28
N LYS A 211 -5.57 7.40 -7.12
CA LYS A 211 -4.60 8.03 -8.02
C LYS A 211 -3.87 7.00 -8.87
N LEU A 212 -3.94 7.18 -10.18
CA LEU A 212 -3.09 6.47 -11.13
C LEU A 212 -1.65 7.00 -11.05
N ASP A 213 -0.68 6.19 -11.47
CA ASP A 213 0.68 6.67 -11.65
C ASP A 213 0.77 7.67 -12.81
N ARG A 214 1.95 8.24 -13.03
CA ARG A 214 2.20 9.23 -14.10
C ARG A 214 1.97 8.67 -15.53
N GLN A 215 1.89 7.35 -15.68
CA GLN A 215 1.59 6.67 -16.95
C GLN A 215 0.09 6.32 -17.07
N GLY A 216 -0.74 6.74 -16.13
CA GLY A 216 -2.17 6.40 -16.11
C GLY A 216 -2.43 4.95 -15.68
N LYS A 217 -1.47 4.30 -14.99
CA LYS A 217 -1.60 2.91 -14.56
C LYS A 217 -2.08 2.79 -13.13
N MET A 218 -2.91 1.77 -12.90
CA MET A 218 -3.18 1.27 -11.54
C MET A 218 -1.92 0.61 -11.01
N GLN A 219 -1.46 0.99 -9.82
CA GLN A 219 -0.23 0.47 -9.20
C GLN A 219 -0.45 0.19 -7.71
N CYS A 220 0.51 -0.44 -7.02
CA CYS A 220 0.42 -0.56 -5.55
C CYS A 220 0.25 0.82 -4.89
N THR A 221 0.98 1.84 -5.38
CA THR A 221 0.87 3.21 -4.88
C THR A 221 -0.45 3.88 -5.22
N THR A 222 -1.28 3.24 -6.06
CA THR A 222 -2.65 3.69 -6.22
C THR A 222 -3.35 3.62 -4.89
N CYS A 223 -3.24 2.57 -4.07
CA CYS A 223 -3.97 2.48 -2.79
C CYS A 223 -3.10 2.56 -1.55
N HIS A 224 -1.78 2.40 -1.70
CA HIS A 224 -0.84 2.34 -0.58
C HIS A 224 0.14 3.52 -0.56
N ASN A 225 0.46 4.02 0.64
CA ASN A 225 1.55 4.99 0.84
C ASN A 225 2.60 4.42 1.78
N ALA A 226 3.78 4.12 1.23
CA ALA A 226 4.88 3.57 2.01
C ALA A 226 5.32 4.47 3.18
N HIS A 227 5.05 5.79 3.11
CA HIS A 227 5.48 6.75 4.13
C HIS A 227 4.53 6.89 5.31
N GLN A 228 3.31 6.34 5.22
CA GLN A 228 2.32 6.50 6.27
C GLN A 228 1.41 5.28 6.32
N ASN A 229 1.40 4.60 7.47
CA ASN A 229 0.37 3.62 7.72
C ASN A 229 -0.85 4.34 8.27
N GLN A 230 -1.99 4.38 7.57
CA GLN A 230 -3.16 5.08 8.11
C GLN A 230 -4.07 4.18 8.96
N SER A 231 -3.78 2.88 9.05
CA SER A 231 -4.43 1.92 9.94
C SER A 231 -3.44 1.34 10.96
N ASP A 232 -3.94 0.85 12.08
CA ASP A 232 -3.21 -0.08 12.94
C ASP A 232 -3.45 -1.51 12.46
N ASP A 233 -2.44 -2.11 11.84
CA ASP A 233 -2.47 -3.50 11.32
C ASP A 233 -2.81 -4.58 12.38
N ASN A 234 -2.97 -4.18 13.64
CA ASN A 234 -3.19 -5.01 14.80
C ASN A 234 -4.64 -5.05 15.30
N THR A 235 -5.56 -4.14 14.90
CA THR A 235 -6.88 -4.04 15.57
C THR A 235 -8.12 -4.30 14.72
N PHE A 236 -8.05 -4.50 13.40
CA PHE A 236 -9.28 -4.64 12.61
C PHE A 236 -9.64 -6.08 12.21
N TYR A 237 -10.45 -6.71 13.06
CA TYR A 237 -11.47 -7.70 12.69
C TYR A 237 -12.79 -7.21 13.30
N PRO A 238 -13.66 -6.50 12.58
CA PRO A 238 -14.93 -6.03 13.14
C PRO A 238 -15.94 -7.18 13.35
N SER A 239 -15.61 -8.42 12.98
CA SER A 239 -16.49 -9.58 13.18
C SER A 239 -15.71 -10.91 13.07
N PRO A 240 -16.13 -11.98 13.76
CA PRO A 240 -15.64 -13.35 13.54
C PRO A 240 -15.73 -13.84 12.08
N ASN A 241 -16.53 -13.15 11.25
CA ASN A 241 -16.76 -13.48 9.85
C ASN A 241 -16.13 -12.48 8.87
N ASP A 242 -15.48 -11.41 9.34
CA ASP A 242 -14.82 -10.46 8.44
C ASP A 242 -13.40 -10.96 8.11
N THR A 243 -13.17 -11.27 6.84
CA THR A 243 -11.90 -11.86 6.37
C THR A 243 -10.90 -10.80 5.90
N ARG A 244 -11.27 -9.52 5.90
CA ARG A 244 -10.41 -8.44 5.42
C ARG A 244 -9.83 -7.61 6.56
N LYS A 245 -8.55 -7.88 6.88
CA LYS A 245 -7.71 -6.87 7.53
C LYS A 245 -7.59 -5.68 6.57
N VAL A 246 -7.78 -4.45 7.05
CA VAL A 246 -7.36 -3.26 6.29
C VAL A 246 -5.92 -3.49 5.86
N ALA A 247 -5.67 -3.42 4.56
CA ALA A 247 -4.35 -3.72 4.03
C ALA A 247 -3.36 -2.67 4.57
N PRO A 248 -2.18 -3.07 5.07
CA PRO A 248 -1.21 -2.12 5.61
C PRO A 248 -0.93 -0.97 4.64
N PHE A 249 -0.71 0.23 5.18
CA PHE A 249 -0.38 1.43 4.39
C PHE A 249 -1.48 1.94 3.47
N TRP A 250 -2.72 1.50 3.67
CA TRP A 250 -3.88 2.06 2.98
C TRP A 250 -3.98 3.57 3.19
N VAL A 251 -4.36 4.33 2.16
CA VAL A 251 -4.44 5.80 2.26
C VAL A 251 -5.79 6.44 1.96
N TYR A 252 -6.83 5.63 1.79
CA TYR A 252 -8.12 6.13 1.35
C TYR A 252 -9.24 5.91 2.36
N GLY A 253 -9.99 6.98 2.61
CA GLY A 253 -11.24 6.95 3.35
C GLY A 253 -12.45 7.10 2.43
N ALA A 254 -13.60 6.54 2.80
CA ALA A 254 -14.89 6.69 2.10
C ALA A 254 -15.27 8.15 1.75
N GLY A 255 -14.80 9.13 2.54
CA GLY A 255 -15.05 10.56 2.35
C GLY A 255 -13.90 11.36 1.71
N GLY A 256 -12.85 10.71 1.20
CA GLY A 256 -11.65 11.39 0.70
C GLY A 256 -10.75 11.99 1.80
N ALA A 257 -11.07 11.74 3.07
CA ALA A 257 -10.21 12.08 4.20
C ALA A 257 -9.01 11.10 4.28
N ALA A 258 -7.83 11.62 4.63
CA ALA A 258 -6.59 10.86 4.82
C ALA A 258 -6.55 10.08 6.15
N THR A 259 -7.68 9.50 6.53
CA THR A 259 -7.84 8.56 7.63
C THR A 259 -8.22 7.24 6.97
N ALA A 260 -7.44 6.17 7.17
CA ALA A 260 -7.81 4.86 6.61
C ALA A 260 -9.22 4.55 7.07
N SER A 261 -10.19 4.53 6.14
CA SER A 261 -11.51 4.06 6.52
C SER A 261 -11.42 2.57 6.77
N ASP A 262 -12.03 2.14 7.87
CA ASP A 262 -12.72 0.86 8.04
C ASP A 262 -13.46 0.35 6.78
N ASP A 263 -13.80 1.27 5.87
CA ASP A 263 -14.56 1.01 4.66
C ASP A 263 -13.70 0.81 3.40
N GLN A 264 -12.75 -0.14 3.40
CA GLN A 264 -12.08 -0.60 2.16
C GLN A 264 -13.10 -0.91 1.05
N GLN A 265 -14.26 -1.42 1.46
CA GLN A 265 -15.39 -1.74 0.61
C GLN A 265 -15.90 -0.51 -0.16
N SER A 266 -16.05 0.67 0.45
CA SER A 266 -16.48 1.90 -0.24
C SER A 266 -15.54 2.34 -1.36
N VAL A 267 -14.23 2.22 -1.14
CA VAL A 267 -13.23 2.59 -2.14
C VAL A 267 -13.31 1.62 -3.32
N CYS A 268 -13.51 0.33 -3.05
CA CYS A 268 -13.71 -0.67 -4.09
C CYS A 268 -15.04 -0.47 -4.85
N THR A 269 -16.15 -0.20 -4.14
CA THR A 269 -17.47 -0.01 -4.77
C THR A 269 -17.58 1.28 -5.58
N ALA A 270 -16.68 2.24 -5.38
CA ALA A 270 -16.57 3.42 -6.22
C ALA A 270 -16.18 3.10 -7.68
N CYS A 271 -15.46 1.99 -7.91
CA CYS A 271 -14.98 1.60 -9.24
C CYS A 271 -15.74 0.43 -9.86
N HIS A 272 -16.30 -0.48 -9.06
CA HIS A 272 -17.04 -1.63 -9.57
C HIS A 272 -18.05 -2.15 -8.53
N PRO A 273 -19.22 -2.65 -8.96
CA PRO A 273 -20.14 -3.32 -8.05
C PRO A 273 -19.43 -4.53 -7.43
N MET A 274 -19.31 -4.53 -6.11
CA MET A 274 -18.86 -5.69 -5.34
C MET A 274 -20.11 -6.31 -4.74
N ASP A 275 -20.44 -7.56 -5.10
CA ASP A 275 -21.59 -8.24 -4.50
C ASP A 275 -21.43 -8.29 -2.97
N ALA A 276 -22.44 -7.82 -2.24
CA ALA A 276 -22.43 -7.75 -0.78
C ALA A 276 -22.34 -9.12 -0.07
N GLY A 277 -22.32 -10.23 -0.83
CA GLY A 277 -22.10 -11.60 -0.34
C GLY A 277 -20.91 -12.33 -0.98
N ALA A 278 -20.25 -11.74 -1.98
CA ALA A 278 -19.05 -12.30 -2.60
C ALA A 278 -17.83 -11.56 -2.05
N VAL A 279 -17.51 -11.80 -0.79
CA VAL A 279 -16.13 -11.65 -0.34
C VAL A 279 -15.45 -12.96 -0.72
N PRO A 280 -14.70 -13.05 -1.83
CA PRO A 280 -13.91 -14.25 -2.04
C PRO A 280 -12.95 -14.28 -0.85
N PRO A 281 -12.94 -15.36 -0.03
CA PRO A 281 -11.88 -15.51 0.93
C PRO A 281 -10.55 -15.42 0.17
N LEU A 282 -9.52 -14.82 0.78
CA LEU A 282 -8.18 -14.61 0.23
C LEU A 282 -7.46 -15.90 -0.25
N VAL A 283 -8.16 -17.04 -0.26
CA VAL A 283 -7.68 -18.40 -0.47
C VAL A 283 -8.45 -19.19 -1.53
N THR A 284 -9.39 -18.60 -2.30
CA THR A 284 -9.97 -19.29 -3.47
C THR A 284 -9.35 -18.77 -4.78
N PRO A 285 -8.45 -19.54 -5.42
CA PRO A 285 -7.98 -19.23 -6.77
C PRO A 285 -9.18 -19.14 -7.73
N GLY A 286 -9.27 -18.04 -8.49
CA GLY A 286 -10.18 -17.95 -9.64
C GLY A 286 -11.52 -17.24 -9.43
N LEU A 287 -11.77 -16.60 -8.28
CA LEU A 287 -13.01 -15.84 -8.04
C LEU A 287 -12.79 -14.33 -7.94
N TRP A 288 -11.96 -13.78 -8.83
CA TRP A 288 -12.23 -12.43 -9.34
C TRP A 288 -13.10 -12.64 -10.58
N PRO A 289 -14.43 -12.49 -10.48
CA PRO A 289 -15.27 -12.56 -11.66
C PRO A 289 -14.87 -11.46 -12.65
#